data_AF-X1FKK8-F1
#
_entry.id   AF-X1FKK8-F1
#
_cell.length_a   1.000
_cell.length_b   1.000
_cell.length_c   1.000
_cell.angle_alpha   90.00
_cell.angle_beta   90.00
_cell.angle_gamma   90.00
#
_symmetry.space_group_name_H-M   'P 1'
#
loop_
_entity.id
_entity.type
_entity.pdbx_description
1 polymer ?
#
loop_
_entity_poly.entity_id
_entity_poly.type
_entity_poly.pdbx_seq_one_letter_code
_entity_poly.pdbx_strand_id
1 'polypeptide(L)'
;MGGSFTKFSGYVEKHSAQIQKAGKMMTIFGGIATAIFAVAVKGAADFETQLANVSTMLDESAMRILPEYRRGLQSLSVEFGESTQTLSKGLYDILSASIPPSEALGVLEVSARAAAAGITDTGVAADAITTILNSYGFSADQAGMVSDKLFAIVKEGKTTFAELAPSIGKVAATASMAGLSFDDLGACIATMTRAGIRTEETMTAINGVLIAFLKPTDEAIAAAGKFGLELNTTTLQTEGLTG
;
A
#
# COMPACT_ATOMS: atom_id res chain seq x y z
N MET A 1 -5.03 35.41 55.70
CA MET A 1 -4.58 34.63 54.52
C MET A 1 -3.30 33.86 54.83
N GLY A 2 -3.34 32.84 55.72
CA GLY A 2 -2.10 32.15 56.15
C GLY A 2 -2.19 30.62 56.32
N GLY A 3 -3.38 30.01 56.25
CA GLY A 3 -3.54 28.58 56.56
C GLY A 3 -3.33 27.60 55.39
N SER A 4 -3.37 28.06 54.14
CA SER A 4 -3.24 27.18 52.97
C SER A 4 -1.76 26.92 52.60
N PHE A 5 -0.89 27.92 52.77
CA PHE A 5 0.54 27.80 52.52
C PHE A 5 1.24 26.85 53.50
N THR A 6 0.84 26.87 54.77
CA THR A 6 1.42 26.00 55.81
C THR A 6 1.02 24.53 55.65
N LYS A 7 -0.18 24.27 55.11
CA LYS A 7 -0.63 22.91 54.78
C LYS A 7 0.12 22.34 53.57
N PHE A 8 0.38 23.16 52.56
CA PHE A 8 1.20 22.77 51.41
C PHE A 8 2.66 22.54 51.82
N SER A 9 3.26 23.42 52.63
CA SER A 9 4.63 23.23 53.11
C SER A 9 4.77 21.96 53.95
N GLY A 10 3.83 21.70 54.86
CA GLY A 10 3.83 20.47 55.66
C GLY A 10 3.61 19.20 54.83
N TYR A 11 2.84 19.25 53.74
CA TYR A 11 2.66 18.13 52.81
C TYR A 11 3.96 17.82 52.03
N VAL A 12 4.63 18.86 51.54
CA VAL A 12 5.90 18.75 50.83
C VAL A 12 7.00 18.26 51.76
N GLU A 13 7.03 18.72 53.02
CA GLU A 13 8.01 18.30 54.02
C GLU A 13 7.84 16.83 54.40
N LYS A 14 6.59 16.37 54.57
CA LYS A 14 6.25 14.98 54.91
C LYS A 14 6.49 13.99 53.76
N HIS A 15 6.42 14.45 52.51
CA HIS A 15 6.72 13.65 51.30
C HIS A 15 8.07 13.99 50.67
N SER A 16 8.86 14.85 51.30
CA SER A 16 10.15 15.34 50.78
C SER A 16 11.13 14.20 50.51
N ALA A 17 11.14 13.17 51.36
CA ALA A 17 11.95 11.98 51.16
C ALA A 17 11.51 11.12 49.96
N GLN A 18 10.22 11.10 49.63
CA GLN A 18 9.69 10.39 48.45
C GLN A 18 9.90 11.20 47.16
N ILE A 19 9.72 12.52 47.21
CA ILE A 19 10.00 13.44 46.10
C ILE A 19 11.51 13.49 45.83
N GLN A 20 12.35 13.50 46.86
CA GLN A 20 13.80 13.38 46.71
C GLN A 20 14.19 12.00 46.19
N LYS A 21 13.56 10.89 46.59
CA LYS A 21 13.82 9.57 45.98
C LYS A 21 13.41 9.51 44.51
N ALA A 22 12.27 10.08 44.12
CA ALA A 22 11.83 10.18 42.73
C ALA A 22 12.74 11.11 41.89
N GLY A 23 13.11 12.26 42.45
CA GLY A 23 14.06 13.20 41.85
C GLY A 23 15.47 12.62 41.75
N LYS A 24 15.90 11.80 42.72
CA LYS A 24 17.19 11.10 42.72
C LYS A 24 17.19 9.90 41.77
N MET A 25 16.06 9.20 41.59
CA MET A 25 15.89 8.22 40.50
C MET A 25 15.95 8.90 39.13
N MET A 26 15.29 10.05 38.94
CA MET A 26 15.39 10.83 37.69
C MET A 26 16.79 11.38 37.40
N THR A 27 17.61 11.66 38.42
CA THR A 27 19.00 12.12 38.25
C THR A 27 20.02 10.99 38.15
N ILE A 28 19.75 9.82 38.76
CA ILE A 28 20.58 8.60 38.62
C ILE A 28 20.35 7.95 37.25
N PHE A 29 19.15 8.03 36.69
CA PHE A 29 18.83 7.69 35.29
C PHE A 29 19.10 8.89 34.35
N GLY A 30 20.28 9.50 34.49
CA GLY A 30 20.67 10.76 33.86
C GLY A 30 20.43 10.80 32.35
N GLY A 31 19.96 11.96 31.87
CA GLY A 31 19.95 12.49 30.48
C GLY A 31 19.61 11.55 29.32
N ILE A 32 20.41 10.49 29.13
CA ILE A 32 20.26 9.44 28.14
C ILE A 32 19.05 8.56 28.44
N ALA A 33 18.81 8.15 29.70
CA ALA A 33 17.64 7.32 30.02
C ALA A 33 16.33 8.11 29.93
N THR A 34 16.33 9.40 30.29
CA THR A 34 15.19 10.30 30.04
C THR A 34 14.95 10.55 28.54
N ALA A 35 16.01 10.66 27.73
CA ALA A 35 15.89 10.84 26.28
C ALA A 35 15.38 9.56 25.58
N ILE A 36 15.92 8.39 25.91
CA ILE A 36 15.44 7.09 25.41
C ILE A 36 13.96 6.88 25.79
N PHE A 37 13.60 7.20 27.03
CA PHE A 37 12.21 7.12 27.47
C PHE A 37 11.31 8.11 26.73
N ALA A 38 11.74 9.36 26.52
CA ALA A 38 10.97 10.35 25.76
C ALA A 38 10.77 9.93 24.29
N VAL A 39 11.80 9.35 23.65
CA VAL A 39 11.72 8.80 22.29
C VAL A 39 10.73 7.62 22.24
N ALA A 40 10.78 6.72 23.22
CA ALA A 40 9.84 5.59 23.30
C ALA A 40 8.38 6.05 23.48
N VAL A 41 8.15 7.02 24.36
CA VAL A 41 6.81 7.61 24.57
C VAL A 41 6.31 8.30 23.31
N LYS A 42 7.17 9.07 22.63
CA LYS A 42 6.82 9.71 21.36
C LYS A 42 6.49 8.68 20.29
N GLY A 43 7.32 7.65 20.12
CA GLY A 43 7.08 6.59 19.14
C GLY A 43 5.75 5.86 19.38
N ALA A 44 5.40 5.59 20.64
CA ALA A 44 4.10 5.03 20.99
C ALA A 44 2.94 5.99 20.66
N ALA A 45 3.07 7.29 20.98
CA ALA A 45 2.06 8.29 20.67
C ALA A 45 1.88 8.49 19.15
N ASP A 46 2.97 8.49 18.39
CA ASP A 46 2.95 8.59 16.93
C ASP A 46 2.27 7.36 16.32
N PHE A 47 2.54 6.16 16.84
CA PHE A 47 1.88 4.93 16.38
C PHE A 47 0.39 4.89 16.74
N GLU A 48 -0.01 5.34 17.93
CA GLU A 48 -1.43 5.49 18.28
C GLU A 48 -2.13 6.49 17.35
N THR A 49 -1.46 7.58 16.95
CA THR A 49 -1.98 8.53 15.95
C THR A 49 -2.15 7.87 14.58
N GLN A 50 -1.19 7.04 14.17
CA GLN A 50 -1.28 6.27 12.91
C GLN A 50 -2.46 5.28 12.93
N LEU A 51 -2.65 4.56 14.03
CA LEU A 51 -3.79 3.67 14.23
C LEU A 51 -5.12 4.41 14.30
N ALA A 52 -5.14 5.59 14.93
CA ALA A 52 -6.32 6.44 14.94
C ALA A 52 -6.69 6.87 13.51
N ASN A 53 -5.71 7.18 12.65
CA ASN A 53 -5.96 7.47 11.25
C ASN A 53 -6.54 6.24 10.52
N VAL A 54 -5.95 5.06 10.68
CA VAL A 54 -6.49 3.80 10.11
C VAL A 54 -7.92 3.55 10.58
N SER A 55 -8.25 3.84 11.84
CA SER A 55 -9.59 3.63 12.40
C SER A 55 -10.67 4.47 11.74
N THR A 56 -10.32 5.58 11.08
CA THR A 56 -11.29 6.41 10.35
C THR A 56 -11.88 5.71 9.12
N MET A 57 -11.22 4.64 8.66
CA MET A 57 -11.67 3.80 7.55
C MET A 57 -12.51 2.61 8.00
N LEU A 58 -12.78 2.48 9.31
CA LEU A 58 -13.54 1.37 9.88
C LEU A 58 -14.91 1.85 10.35
N ASP A 59 -15.93 1.05 10.03
CA ASP A 59 -17.25 1.19 10.65
C ASP A 59 -17.23 0.72 12.11
N GLU A 60 -18.22 1.17 12.91
CA GLU A 60 -18.34 0.80 14.34
C GLU A 60 -18.22 -0.71 14.59
N SER A 61 -18.79 -1.52 13.69
CA SER A 61 -18.77 -2.99 13.81
C SER A 61 -17.37 -3.59 13.60
N ALA A 62 -16.52 -2.92 12.83
CA ALA A 62 -15.16 -3.35 12.48
C ALA A 62 -14.11 -2.84 13.48
N MET A 63 -14.42 -1.84 14.31
CA MET A 63 -13.49 -1.27 15.31
C MET A 63 -12.86 -2.30 16.25
N ARG A 64 -13.50 -3.46 16.46
CA ARG A 64 -12.97 -4.57 17.25
C ARG A 64 -11.65 -5.14 16.71
N ILE A 65 -11.31 -4.88 15.44
CA ILE A 65 -10.11 -5.39 14.77
C ILE A 65 -8.85 -4.57 15.08
N LEU A 66 -8.99 -3.36 15.64
CA LEU A 66 -7.84 -2.48 15.91
C LEU A 66 -6.72 -3.12 16.75
N PRO A 67 -6.99 -3.96 17.78
CA PRO A 67 -5.94 -4.68 18.49
C PRO A 67 -5.17 -5.67 17.60
N GLU A 68 -5.85 -6.25 16.60
CA GLU A 68 -5.22 -7.11 15.61
C GLU A 68 -4.33 -6.30 14.67
N TYR A 69 -4.84 -5.18 14.13
CA TYR A 69 -4.05 -4.24 13.32
C TYR A 69 -2.81 -3.75 14.04
N ARG A 70 -2.93 -3.37 15.32
CA ARG A 70 -1.79 -2.96 16.14
C ARG A 70 -0.70 -4.03 16.17
N ARG A 71 -1.06 -5.28 16.43
CA ARG A 71 -0.12 -6.42 16.47
C ARG A 71 0.45 -6.75 15.10
N GLY A 72 -0.39 -6.77 14.06
CA GLY A 72 0.01 -7.04 12.69
C GLY A 72 1.02 -6.03 12.18
N LEU A 73 0.74 -4.73 12.34
CA LEU A 73 1.66 -3.65 11.94
C LEU A 73 3.01 -3.72 12.67
N GLN A 74 3.01 -4.05 13.96
CA GLN A 74 4.25 -4.26 14.72
C GLN A 74 5.02 -5.48 14.21
N SER A 75 4.33 -6.59 13.94
CA SER A 75 4.94 -7.82 13.42
C SER A 75 5.57 -7.59 12.04
N LEU A 76 4.81 -7.00 11.12
CA LEU A 76 5.29 -6.69 9.77
C LEU A 76 6.46 -5.70 9.79
N SER A 77 6.43 -4.73 10.71
CA SER A 77 7.55 -3.79 10.88
C SER A 77 8.85 -4.51 11.26
N VAL A 78 8.77 -5.51 12.14
CA VAL A 78 9.93 -6.32 12.52
C VAL A 78 10.35 -7.26 11.40
N GLU A 79 9.40 -7.89 10.71
CA GLU A 79 9.67 -8.88 9.66
C GLU A 79 10.30 -8.26 8.42
N PHE A 80 9.74 -7.15 7.93
CA PHE A 80 10.14 -6.52 6.67
C PHE A 80 11.04 -5.29 6.87
N GLY A 81 11.26 -4.84 8.11
CA GLY A 81 12.12 -3.71 8.43
C GLY A 81 11.52 -2.34 8.07
N GLU A 82 10.24 -2.28 7.69
CA GLU A 82 9.53 -1.03 7.41
C GLU A 82 9.00 -0.38 8.68
N SER A 83 8.91 0.95 8.67
CA SER A 83 8.36 1.69 9.81
C SER A 83 6.86 1.40 9.98
N THR A 84 6.36 1.44 11.23
CA THR A 84 4.91 1.38 11.47
C THR A 84 4.15 2.49 10.76
N GLN A 85 4.79 3.63 10.50
CA GLN A 85 4.21 4.74 9.75
C GLN A 85 3.93 4.33 8.30
N THR A 86 4.92 3.73 7.63
CA THR A 86 4.79 3.28 6.23
C THR A 86 3.72 2.19 6.13
N LEU A 87 3.76 1.20 7.03
CA LEU A 87 2.80 0.11 7.04
C LEU A 87 1.38 0.57 7.39
N SER A 88 1.22 1.51 8.33
CA SER A 88 -0.10 2.05 8.68
C SER A 88 -0.69 2.86 7.54
N LYS A 89 0.14 3.59 6.78
CA LYS A 89 -0.28 4.27 5.56
C LYS A 89 -0.74 3.25 4.51
N GLY A 90 0.04 2.19 4.27
CA GLY A 90 -0.36 1.11 3.37
C GLY A 90 -1.68 0.45 3.78
N LEU A 91 -1.89 0.21 5.08
CA LEU A 91 -3.15 -0.34 5.60
C LEU A 91 -4.34 0.61 5.37
N TYR A 92 -4.13 1.91 5.57
CA TYR A 92 -5.14 2.93 5.26
C TYR A 92 -5.49 2.90 3.77
N ASP A 93 -4.49 2.86 2.89
CA ASP A 93 -4.69 2.84 1.43
C ASP A 93 -5.45 1.57 0.98
N ILE A 94 -5.15 0.41 1.59
CA ILE A 94 -5.85 -0.86 1.36
C ILE A 94 -7.32 -0.77 1.77
N LEU A 95 -7.62 -0.21 2.94
CA LEU A 95 -9.00 -0.02 3.39
C LEU A 95 -9.74 1.00 2.52
N SER A 96 -9.05 2.05 2.07
CA SER A 96 -9.57 3.06 1.12
C SER A 96 -9.91 2.44 -0.23
N ALA A 97 -9.15 1.43 -0.65
CA ALA A 97 -9.46 0.61 -1.82
C ALA A 97 -10.65 -0.36 -1.59
N SER A 98 -11.40 -0.21 -0.49
CA SER A 98 -12.60 -1.00 -0.16
C SER A 98 -12.32 -2.50 0.09
N ILE A 99 -11.08 -2.86 0.42
CA ILE A 99 -10.76 -4.21 0.87
C ILE A 99 -11.41 -4.45 2.25
N PRO A 100 -12.08 -5.60 2.48
CA PRO A 100 -12.72 -5.88 3.75
C PRO A 100 -11.74 -5.77 4.93
N PRO A 101 -12.12 -5.15 6.07
CA PRO A 101 -11.23 -5.02 7.22
C PRO A 101 -10.63 -6.34 7.71
N SER A 102 -11.40 -7.43 7.66
CA SER A 102 -10.93 -8.76 8.04
C SER A 102 -9.81 -9.31 7.14
N GLU A 103 -9.63 -8.78 5.93
CA GLU A 103 -8.67 -9.25 4.94
C GLU A 103 -7.53 -8.24 4.69
N ALA A 104 -7.71 -6.99 5.12
CA ALA A 104 -6.79 -5.88 4.85
C ALA A 104 -5.35 -6.13 5.35
N LEU A 105 -5.18 -6.76 6.53
CA LEU A 105 -3.86 -7.14 7.02
C LEU A 105 -3.18 -8.19 6.14
N GLY A 106 -3.93 -9.14 5.57
CA GLY A 106 -3.38 -10.15 4.67
C GLY A 106 -2.89 -9.52 3.36
N VAL A 107 -3.66 -8.58 2.80
CA VAL A 107 -3.22 -7.81 1.63
C VAL A 107 -1.99 -6.96 1.95
N LEU A 108 -1.93 -6.38 3.15
CA LEU A 108 -0.77 -5.60 3.59
C LEU A 108 0.48 -6.46 3.71
N GLU A 109 0.38 -7.67 4.25
CA GLU A 109 1.50 -8.61 4.33
C GLU A 109 2.02 -8.97 2.93
N VAL A 110 1.12 -9.30 2.00
CA VAL A 110 1.51 -9.58 0.61
C VAL A 110 2.20 -8.37 -0.02
N SER A 111 1.67 -7.17 0.24
CA SER A 111 2.23 -5.92 -0.27
C SER A 111 3.62 -5.63 0.30
N ALA A 112 3.83 -5.85 1.59
CA ALA A 112 5.13 -5.68 2.24
C ALA A 112 6.17 -6.69 1.72
N ARG A 113 5.75 -7.95 1.52
CA ARG A 113 6.59 -8.98 0.90
C ARG A 113 6.97 -8.61 -0.54
N ALA A 114 6.01 -8.13 -1.33
CA ALA A 114 6.23 -7.68 -2.69
C ALA A 114 7.16 -6.46 -2.74
N ALA A 115 6.99 -5.50 -1.83
CA ALA A 115 7.84 -4.34 -1.70
C ALA A 115 9.28 -4.71 -1.37
N ALA A 116 9.49 -5.58 -0.39
CA ALA A 116 10.82 -6.09 -0.04
C ALA A 116 11.48 -6.84 -1.20
N ALA A 117 10.74 -7.71 -1.91
CA ALA A 117 11.26 -8.46 -3.05
C ALA A 117 11.51 -7.57 -4.29
N GLY A 118 10.68 -6.56 -4.49
CA GLY A 118 10.73 -5.63 -5.61
C GLY A 118 11.64 -4.41 -5.38
N ILE A 119 12.22 -4.29 -4.18
CA ILE A 119 13.02 -3.14 -3.74
C ILE A 119 12.24 -1.83 -3.93
N THR A 120 11.03 -1.77 -3.36
CA THR A 120 10.16 -0.60 -3.34
C THR A 120 9.49 -0.45 -1.97
N ASP A 121 8.57 0.49 -1.82
CA ASP A 121 7.83 0.73 -0.57
C ASP A 121 6.52 -0.08 -0.52
N THR A 122 6.13 -0.55 0.67
CA THR A 122 4.84 -1.26 0.87
C THR A 122 3.65 -0.50 0.29
N GLY A 123 3.63 0.84 0.41
CA GLY A 123 2.54 1.66 -0.15
C GLY A 123 2.45 1.58 -1.67
N VAL A 124 3.58 1.52 -2.39
CA VAL A 124 3.61 1.40 -3.85
C VAL A 124 3.12 0.02 -4.28
N ALA A 125 3.55 -1.04 -3.58
CA ALA A 125 3.09 -2.39 -3.85
C ALA A 125 1.59 -2.55 -3.53
N ALA A 126 1.12 -1.99 -2.42
CA ALA A 126 -0.28 -2.03 -2.01
C ALA A 126 -1.19 -1.32 -3.01
N ASP A 127 -0.82 -0.13 -3.48
CA ASP A 127 -1.57 0.60 -4.51
C ASP A 127 -1.71 -0.21 -5.80
N ALA A 128 -0.61 -0.80 -6.29
CA ALA A 128 -0.65 -1.64 -7.48
C ALA A 128 -1.53 -2.88 -7.30
N ILE A 129 -1.35 -3.62 -6.20
CA ILE A 129 -2.11 -4.86 -5.92
C ILE A 129 -3.59 -4.55 -5.77
N THR A 130 -3.96 -3.59 -4.92
CA THR A 130 -5.36 -3.24 -4.66
C THR A 130 -6.05 -2.67 -5.89
N THR A 131 -5.35 -1.86 -6.70
CA THR A 131 -5.91 -1.36 -7.95
C THR A 131 -6.20 -2.49 -8.93
N ILE A 132 -5.32 -3.50 -9.02
CA ILE A 132 -5.56 -4.66 -9.90
C ILE A 132 -6.70 -5.54 -9.36
N LEU A 133 -6.73 -5.79 -8.05
CA LEU A 133 -7.84 -6.53 -7.42
C LEU A 133 -9.17 -5.88 -7.78
N ASN A 134 -9.28 -4.56 -7.59
CA ASN A 134 -10.50 -3.82 -7.89
C ASN A 134 -10.80 -3.77 -9.39
N SER A 135 -9.79 -3.54 -10.24
CA SER A 135 -9.98 -3.44 -11.68
C SER A 135 -10.57 -4.72 -12.27
N TYR A 136 -10.12 -5.88 -11.78
CA TYR A 136 -10.54 -7.19 -12.30
C TYR A 136 -11.59 -7.90 -11.44
N GLY A 137 -12.07 -7.26 -10.38
CA GLY A 137 -13.06 -7.85 -9.47
C GLY A 137 -12.55 -9.08 -8.72
N PHE A 138 -11.24 -9.16 -8.45
CA PHE A 138 -10.64 -10.21 -7.66
C PHE A 138 -10.87 -9.98 -6.17
N SER A 139 -11.04 -11.06 -5.41
CA SER A 139 -11.17 -11.02 -3.95
C SER A 139 -9.81 -10.82 -3.27
N ALA A 140 -9.80 -10.34 -2.03
CA ALA A 140 -8.55 -9.92 -1.39
C ALA A 140 -7.61 -11.10 -1.08
N ASP A 141 -8.12 -12.31 -0.91
CA ASP A 141 -7.34 -13.55 -0.82
C ASP A 141 -6.53 -13.84 -2.10
N GLN A 142 -6.88 -13.21 -3.23
CA GLN A 142 -6.13 -13.30 -4.47
C GLN A 142 -4.97 -12.29 -4.57
N ALA A 143 -4.71 -11.48 -3.54
CA ALA A 143 -3.59 -10.55 -3.52
C ALA A 143 -2.24 -11.24 -3.83
N GLY A 144 -2.03 -12.45 -3.30
CA GLY A 144 -0.83 -13.25 -3.60
C GLY A 144 -0.71 -13.59 -5.09
N MET A 145 -1.82 -14.03 -5.71
CA MET A 145 -1.86 -14.31 -7.15
C MET A 145 -1.56 -13.07 -7.99
N VAL A 146 -2.09 -11.91 -7.60
CA VAL A 146 -1.79 -10.63 -8.28
C VAL A 146 -0.31 -10.28 -8.15
N SER A 147 0.27 -10.43 -6.96
CA SER A 147 1.71 -10.21 -6.73
C SER A 147 2.56 -11.14 -7.60
N ASP A 148 2.24 -12.43 -7.63
CA ASP A 148 2.95 -13.43 -8.43
C ASP A 148 2.91 -13.08 -9.93
N LYS A 149 1.76 -12.64 -10.44
CA LYS A 149 1.62 -12.18 -11.84
C LYS A 149 2.43 -10.92 -12.12
N LEU A 150 2.47 -9.96 -11.20
CA LEU A 150 3.35 -8.79 -11.34
C LEU A 150 4.83 -9.21 -11.43
N PHE A 151 5.27 -10.15 -10.60
CA PHE A 151 6.62 -10.69 -10.69
C PHE A 151 6.87 -11.54 -11.94
N ALA A 152 5.85 -12.23 -12.46
CA ALA A 152 5.93 -12.90 -13.74
C ALA A 152 6.17 -11.90 -14.88
N ILE A 153 5.48 -10.75 -14.88
CA ILE A 153 5.72 -9.66 -15.85
C ILE A 153 7.16 -9.16 -15.75
N VAL A 154 7.65 -8.92 -14.53
CA VAL A 154 9.04 -8.50 -14.29
C VAL A 154 10.04 -9.52 -14.81
N LYS A 155 9.78 -10.82 -14.58
CA LYS A 155 10.67 -11.91 -14.97
C LYS A 155 10.71 -12.16 -16.48
N GLU A 156 9.55 -12.11 -17.15
CA GLU A 156 9.41 -12.40 -18.58
C GLU A 156 9.70 -11.16 -19.46
N GLY A 157 9.61 -9.97 -18.87
CA GLY A 157 9.91 -8.69 -19.51
C GLY A 157 11.34 -8.21 -19.27
N LYS A 158 11.58 -6.95 -19.63
CA LYS A 158 12.80 -6.20 -19.29
C LYS A 158 12.41 -4.95 -18.51
N THR A 159 11.91 -5.17 -17.30
CA THR A 159 11.39 -4.15 -16.37
C THR A 159 11.77 -4.50 -14.93
N THR A 160 11.44 -3.65 -13.97
CA THR A 160 11.54 -3.91 -12.53
C THR A 160 10.21 -3.67 -11.84
N PHE A 161 10.01 -4.25 -10.66
CA PHE A 161 8.79 -3.99 -9.89
C PHE A 161 8.62 -2.50 -9.58
N ALA A 162 9.72 -1.81 -9.25
CA ALA A 162 9.72 -0.37 -8.97
C ALA A 162 9.35 0.51 -10.20
N GLU A 163 9.64 0.05 -11.42
CA GLU A 163 9.19 0.71 -12.65
C GLU A 163 7.73 0.37 -12.99
N LEU A 164 7.31 -0.85 -12.70
CA LEU A 164 6.00 -1.41 -13.06
C LEU A 164 4.88 -0.89 -12.15
N ALA A 165 5.04 -1.02 -10.83
CA ALA A 165 3.99 -0.78 -9.84
C ALA A 165 3.38 0.65 -9.90
N PRO A 166 4.14 1.74 -10.08
CA PRO A 166 3.57 3.09 -10.11
C PRO A 166 2.62 3.38 -11.28
N SER A 167 2.66 2.56 -12.33
CA SER A 167 1.95 2.82 -13.59
C SER A 167 0.95 1.72 -13.97
N ILE A 168 1.16 0.49 -13.50
CA ILE A 168 0.32 -0.67 -13.85
C ILE A 168 -1.14 -0.49 -13.46
N GLY A 169 -1.43 0.12 -12.31
CA GLY A 169 -2.80 0.28 -11.81
C GLY A 169 -3.70 1.07 -12.77
N LYS A 170 -3.19 2.16 -13.36
CA LYS A 170 -3.95 2.96 -14.33
C LYS A 170 -4.25 2.20 -15.61
N VAL A 171 -3.28 1.44 -16.12
CA VAL A 171 -3.45 0.65 -17.34
C VAL A 171 -4.35 -0.56 -17.09
N ALA A 172 -4.26 -1.18 -15.91
CA ALA A 172 -5.11 -2.29 -15.49
C ALA A 172 -6.60 -1.93 -15.50
N ALA A 173 -6.95 -0.73 -15.00
CA ALA A 173 -8.33 -0.26 -15.04
C ALA A 173 -8.85 -0.09 -16.49
N THR A 174 -8.06 0.53 -17.37
CA THR A 174 -8.42 0.68 -18.80
C THR A 174 -8.53 -0.68 -19.50
N ALA A 175 -7.59 -1.59 -19.22
CA ALA A 175 -7.57 -2.93 -19.81
C ALA A 175 -8.81 -3.73 -19.44
N SER A 176 -9.16 -3.73 -18.15
CA SER A 176 -10.38 -4.39 -17.67
C SER A 176 -11.65 -3.81 -18.31
N MET A 177 -11.76 -2.47 -18.41
CA MET A 177 -12.89 -1.82 -19.11
C MET A 177 -12.98 -2.24 -20.58
N ALA A 178 -11.84 -2.43 -21.24
CA ALA A 178 -11.77 -2.89 -22.63
C ALA A 178 -12.03 -4.41 -22.77
N GLY A 179 -12.11 -5.14 -21.66
CA GLY A 179 -12.30 -6.59 -21.62
C GLY A 179 -11.02 -7.41 -21.80
N LEU A 180 -9.85 -6.78 -21.76
CA LEU A 180 -8.57 -7.48 -21.83
C LEU A 180 -8.29 -8.15 -20.48
N SER A 181 -7.87 -9.41 -20.47
CA SER A 181 -7.54 -10.12 -19.24
C SER A 181 -6.24 -9.59 -18.60
N PHE A 182 -6.07 -9.80 -17.30
CA PHE A 182 -4.84 -9.40 -16.61
C PHE A 182 -3.61 -10.16 -17.14
N ASP A 183 -3.80 -11.42 -17.56
CA ASP A 183 -2.74 -12.24 -18.15
C ASP A 183 -2.30 -11.69 -19.51
N ASP A 184 -3.25 -11.28 -20.36
CA ASP A 184 -2.93 -10.69 -21.67
C ASP A 184 -2.28 -9.32 -21.52
N LEU A 185 -2.76 -8.50 -20.58
CA LEU A 185 -2.10 -7.24 -20.24
C LEU A 185 -0.65 -7.48 -19.82
N GLY A 186 -0.42 -8.45 -18.93
CA GLY A 186 0.92 -8.81 -18.49
C GLY A 186 1.82 -9.30 -19.62
N ALA A 187 1.29 -10.15 -20.51
CA ALA A 187 2.00 -10.66 -21.68
C ALA A 187 2.40 -9.54 -22.66
N CYS A 188 1.53 -8.54 -22.84
CA CYS A 188 1.82 -7.37 -23.68
C CYS A 188 2.97 -6.55 -23.08
N ILE A 189 2.90 -6.25 -21.78
CA ILE A 189 3.94 -5.48 -21.08
C ILE A 189 5.28 -6.22 -21.15
N ALA A 190 5.30 -7.51 -20.84
CA ALA A 190 6.51 -8.32 -20.90
C ALA A 190 7.11 -8.35 -22.32
N THR A 191 6.27 -8.51 -23.34
CA THR A 191 6.73 -8.55 -24.74
C THR A 191 7.31 -7.22 -25.21
N MET A 192 6.62 -6.11 -24.95
CA MET A 192 7.08 -4.78 -25.35
C MET A 192 8.36 -4.36 -24.63
N THR A 193 8.43 -4.59 -23.32
CA THR A 193 9.64 -4.27 -22.55
C THR A 193 10.83 -5.13 -22.96
N ARG A 194 10.62 -6.43 -23.19
CA ARG A 194 11.64 -7.35 -23.72
C ARG A 194 12.15 -6.94 -25.10
N ALA A 195 11.30 -6.34 -25.94
CA ALA A 195 11.70 -5.75 -27.22
C ALA A 195 12.52 -4.45 -27.08
N GLY A 196 12.70 -3.94 -25.86
CA GLY A 196 13.53 -2.77 -25.55
C GLY A 196 12.76 -1.47 -25.35
N ILE A 197 11.42 -1.49 -25.39
CA ILE A 197 10.59 -0.33 -25.09
C ILE A 197 10.60 -0.10 -23.58
N ARG A 198 10.74 1.15 -23.13
CA ARG A 198 10.80 1.44 -21.68
C ARG A 198 9.46 1.12 -21.02
N THR A 199 9.48 0.76 -19.73
CA THR A 199 8.28 0.39 -18.96
C THR A 199 7.19 1.48 -19.04
N GLU A 200 7.55 2.74 -18.77
CA GLU A 200 6.62 3.88 -18.83
C GLU A 200 6.03 4.11 -20.23
N GLU A 201 6.86 3.97 -21.27
CA GLU A 201 6.44 4.09 -22.67
C GLU A 201 5.50 2.95 -23.06
N THR A 202 5.80 1.73 -22.61
CA THR A 202 4.96 0.54 -22.79
C THR A 202 3.58 0.76 -22.19
N MET A 203 3.50 1.23 -20.94
CA MET A 203 2.21 1.52 -20.29
C MET A 203 1.40 2.58 -21.04
N THR A 204 2.08 3.64 -21.47
CA THR A 204 1.43 4.72 -22.24
C THR A 204 0.90 4.21 -23.58
N ALA A 205 1.70 3.41 -24.29
CA ALA A 205 1.33 2.85 -25.57
C ALA A 205 0.15 1.88 -25.45
N ILE A 206 0.20 0.94 -24.50
CA ILE A 206 -0.89 -0.01 -24.24
C ILE A 206 -2.18 0.76 -23.91
N ASN A 207 -2.11 1.72 -23.00
CA ASN A 207 -3.29 2.52 -22.64
C ASN A 207 -3.87 3.28 -23.84
N GLY A 208 -3.04 3.82 -24.72
CA GLY A 208 -3.47 4.46 -25.96
C GLY A 208 -4.21 3.50 -26.91
N VAL A 209 -3.68 2.29 -27.08
CA VAL A 209 -4.32 1.24 -27.88
C VAL A 209 -5.67 0.84 -27.28
N LEU A 210 -5.73 0.60 -25.96
CA LEU A 210 -6.97 0.24 -25.28
C LEU A 210 -8.04 1.33 -25.40
N ILE A 211 -7.66 2.61 -25.29
CA ILE A 211 -8.57 3.73 -25.53
C ILE A 211 -9.10 3.72 -26.97
N ALA A 212 -8.27 3.39 -27.96
CA ALA A 212 -8.71 3.28 -29.35
C ALA A 212 -9.71 2.13 -29.57
N PHE A 213 -9.63 1.04 -28.80
CA PHE A 213 -10.65 -0.02 -28.81
C PHE A 213 -11.94 0.38 -28.10
N LEU A 214 -11.85 1.11 -27.00
CA LEU A 214 -13.00 1.58 -26.23
C LEU A 214 -13.78 2.69 -26.94
N LYS A 215 -13.06 3.60 -27.59
CA LYS A 215 -13.62 4.76 -28.28
C LYS A 215 -12.87 4.98 -29.60
N PRO A 216 -13.13 4.13 -30.61
CA PRO A 216 -12.45 4.24 -31.90
C PRO A 216 -12.84 5.54 -32.61
N THR A 217 -11.87 6.18 -33.27
CA THR A 217 -12.12 7.28 -34.20
C THR A 217 -12.25 6.76 -35.63
N ASP A 218 -12.87 7.52 -36.53
CA ASP A 218 -13.02 7.14 -37.93
C ASP A 218 -11.65 6.85 -38.59
N GLU A 219 -10.62 7.64 -38.25
CA GLU A 219 -9.26 7.42 -38.73
C GLU A 219 -8.66 6.10 -38.20
N ALA A 220 -8.90 5.79 -36.92
CA ALA A 220 -8.41 4.55 -36.31
C ALA A 220 -9.09 3.32 -36.94
N ILE A 221 -10.41 3.39 -37.17
CA ILE A 221 -11.18 2.32 -37.84
C ILE A 221 -10.66 2.14 -39.28
N ALA A 222 -10.48 3.23 -40.02
CA ALA A 222 -9.99 3.18 -41.39
C ALA A 222 -8.55 2.63 -41.48
N ALA A 223 -7.70 2.95 -40.49
CA ALA A 223 -6.35 2.41 -40.41
C ALA A 223 -6.35 0.91 -40.09
N ALA A 224 -7.12 0.49 -39.09
CA ALA A 224 -7.24 -0.92 -38.69
C ALA A 224 -7.85 -1.79 -39.80
N GLY A 225 -8.86 -1.28 -40.52
CA GLY A 225 -9.48 -1.97 -41.64
C GLY A 225 -8.51 -2.26 -42.80
N LYS A 226 -7.44 -1.47 -42.98
CA LYS A 226 -6.39 -1.77 -43.97
C LYS A 226 -5.60 -3.04 -43.65
N PHE A 227 -5.59 -3.44 -42.38
CA PHE A 227 -4.93 -4.65 -41.89
C PHE A 227 -5.94 -5.77 -41.58
N GLY A 228 -7.21 -5.59 -41.94
CA GLY A 228 -8.28 -6.57 -41.68
C GLY A 228 -8.73 -6.64 -40.22
N LEU A 229 -8.42 -5.62 -39.42
CA LEU A 229 -8.76 -5.57 -38.00
C LEU A 229 -10.01 -4.73 -37.75
N GLU A 230 -10.91 -5.25 -36.90
CA GLU A 230 -12.04 -4.50 -36.36
C GLU A 230 -11.70 -3.95 -34.96
N LEU A 231 -11.70 -2.62 -34.81
CA LEU A 231 -11.48 -1.97 -33.53
C LEU A 231 -12.76 -1.93 -32.70
N ASN A 232 -13.02 -3.02 -31.97
CA ASN A 232 -14.08 -3.08 -30.98
C ASN A 232 -13.66 -4.00 -29.81
N THR A 233 -14.36 -3.88 -28.68
CA THR A 233 -14.05 -4.67 -27.47
C THR A 233 -14.28 -6.17 -27.66
N THR A 234 -15.18 -6.59 -28.56
CA THR A 234 -15.39 -8.01 -28.88
C THR A 234 -14.14 -8.62 -29.48
N THR A 235 -13.55 -7.98 -30.49
CA THR A 235 -12.28 -8.41 -31.11
C THR A 235 -11.18 -8.54 -30.05
N LEU A 236 -11.06 -7.53 -29.18
CA LEU A 236 -10.05 -7.54 -28.11
C LEU A 236 -10.27 -8.68 -27.11
N GLN A 237 -11.52 -9.02 -26.79
CA GLN A 237 -11.87 -10.12 -25.90
C GLN A 237 -11.65 -11.50 -26.53
N THR A 238 -11.90 -11.65 -27.84
CA THR A 238 -11.83 -12.95 -28.52
C THR A 238 -10.46 -13.28 -29.07
N GLU A 239 -9.73 -12.27 -29.55
CA GLU A 239 -8.44 -12.44 -30.22
C GLU A 239 -7.27 -11.92 -29.38
N GLY A 240 -7.53 -11.17 -28.30
CA GLY A 240 -6.50 -10.54 -27.49
C GLY A 240 -5.71 -9.49 -28.27
N LEU A 241 -4.43 -9.34 -27.92
CA LEU A 241 -3.46 -8.50 -28.64
C LEU A 241 -2.40 -9.35 -29.37
N THR A 242 -2.68 -10.65 -29.59
CA THR A 242 -1.71 -11.62 -30.13
C THR A 242 -1.66 -11.67 -31.66
N GLY A 243 -1.97 -10.56 -32.34
CA GLY A 243 -1.88 -10.44 -33.80
C GLY A 243 -0.49 -10.77 -34.35
#